data_AF-A0A8S2NQH7-F1
#
_entry.id   AF-A0A8S2NQH7-F1
#
_cell.length_a   1.000
_cell.length_b   1.000
_cell.length_c   1.000
_cell.angle_alpha   90.00
_cell.angle_beta   90.00
_cell.angle_gamma   90.00
#
_symmetry.space_group_name_H-M   'P 1'
#
loop_
_entity.id
_entity.type
_entity.pdbx_description
1 polymer ?
#
loop_
_entity_poly.entity_id
_entity_poly.type
_entity_poly.pdbx_seq_one_letter_code
_entity_poly.pdbx_strand_id
1 'polypeptide(L)' 'TFRTAPSLFTQAYYIHDWDEFSMKAVVYSCCEDKTEEGYRHLFTSLVTYANTKNITLNPSSVLIDFEQGAINAINYVFPQ' A
#
# COMPACT_ATOMS: atom_id res chain seq x y z
N THR A 1 -3.04 8.66 15.45
CA THR A 1 -4.54 8.72 15.40
C THR A 1 -4.96 10.08 14.88
N PHE A 2 -5.39 10.16 13.61
CA PHE A 2 -5.95 11.39 13.04
C PHE A 2 -7.43 11.48 13.42
N ARG A 3 -7.79 12.41 14.30
CA ARG A 3 -9.17 12.62 14.81
C ARG A 3 -10.07 13.38 13.81
N THR A 4 -9.51 13.81 12.68
CA THR A 4 -10.17 14.63 11.66
C THR A 4 -9.77 14.15 10.26
N ALA A 5 -9.86 12.84 9.99
CA ALA A 5 -9.95 12.43 8.60
C ALA A 5 -11.29 12.97 8.08
N PRO A 6 -11.30 13.85 7.06
CA PRO A 6 -12.56 14.24 6.42
C PRO A 6 -13.30 12.97 5.99
N SER A 7 -14.63 13.00 5.88
CA SER A 7 -15.43 11.87 5.35
C SER A 7 -15.08 11.44 3.92
N LEU A 8 -14.00 12.00 3.36
CA LEU A 8 -13.39 11.72 2.07
C LEU A 8 -12.55 10.44 2.09
N PHE A 9 -12.01 10.03 3.26
CA PHE A 9 -11.14 8.85 3.36
C PHE A 9 -11.71 7.82 4.33
N THR A 10 -11.76 6.58 3.87
CA THR A 10 -12.26 5.44 4.64
C THR A 10 -11.16 4.78 5.47
N GLN A 11 -9.89 4.88 5.05
CA GLN A 11 -8.76 4.27 5.75
C GLN A 11 -7.43 4.98 5.47
N ALA A 12 -6.53 5.00 6.45
CA ALA A 12 -5.13 5.39 6.29
C ALA A 12 -4.25 4.14 6.25
N TYR A 13 -3.41 4.03 5.22
CA TYR A 13 -2.42 2.97 5.06
C TYR A 13 -1.02 3.48 5.39
N TYR A 14 -0.29 2.65 6.14
CA TYR A 14 1.10 2.86 6.50
C TYR A 14 1.89 1.70 5.92
N ILE A 15 2.58 1.94 4.80
CA ILE A 15 3.39 0.91 4.16
C ILE A 15 4.78 1.01 4.78
N HIS A 16 5.20 -0.12 5.34
CA HIS A 16 6.49 -0.25 5.99
C HIS A 16 7.40 -1.09 5.12
N ASP A 17 8.66 -0.68 5.07
CA ASP A 17 9.73 -1.53 4.60
C ASP A 17 10.36 -2.25 5.81
N TRP A 18 10.73 -3.51 5.60
CA TRP A 18 11.37 -4.33 6.61
C TRP A 18 12.77 -4.69 6.12
N ASP A 19 13.78 -4.10 6.75
CA ASP A 19 15.19 -4.44 6.53
C ASP A 19 15.76 -5.28 7.69
N GLU A 20 17.01 -5.72 7.57
CA GLU A 20 17.71 -6.58 8.55
C GLU A 20 17.72 -6.00 9.97
N PHE A 21 17.54 -4.68 10.12
CA PHE A 21 17.72 -3.99 11.40
C PHE A 21 16.43 -3.39 11.96
N SER A 22 15.41 -3.14 11.13
CA SER A 22 14.22 -2.40 11.56
C SER A 22 13.06 -2.38 10.56
N MET A 23 11.86 -2.17 11.10
CA MET A 23 10.68 -1.80 10.34
C MET A 23 10.55 -0.27 10.27
N LYS A 24 10.50 0.30 9.07
CA LYS A 24 10.42 1.75 8.85
C LYS A 24 9.20 2.09 8.01
N ALA A 25 8.39 3.06 8.46
CA ALA A 25 7.31 3.58 7.64
C ALA A 25 7.91 4.40 6.49
N VAL A 26 7.64 3.97 5.25
CA VAL A 26 8.22 4.58 4.03
C VAL A 26 7.17 5.30 3.20
N VAL A 27 5.91 4.85 3.26
CA VAL A 27 4.82 5.47 2.52
C VAL A 27 3.57 5.57 3.40
N TYR A 28 2.92 6.73 3.32
CA TYR A 28 1.65 7.01 3.94
C TYR A 28 0.63 7.25 2.83
N SER A 29 -0.53 6.60 2.92
CA SER A 29 -1.61 6.76 1.95
C SER A 29 -2.95 6.90 2.64
N CYS A 30 -3.86 7.62 2.00
CA CYS A 30 -5.26 7.70 2.40
C CYS A 30 -6.09 7.07 1.29
N CYS A 31 -6.81 5.99 1.60
CA CYS A 31 -7.75 5.38 0.67
C CYS A 31 -9.12 6.05 0.80
N GLU A 32 -9.67 6.45 -0.34
CA GLU A 32 -11.01 7.03 -0.44
C GLU A 32 -12.08 5.95 -0.24
N ASP A 33 -11.84 4.75 -0.75
CA ASP A 33 -12.71 3.59 -0.58
C ASP A 33 -11.94 2.32 -0.21
N LYS A 34 -12.69 1.28 0.22
CA LYS A 34 -12.16 -0.05 0.55
C LYS A 34 -12.43 -1.08 -0.55
N THR A 35 -12.53 -0.64 -1.79
CA THR A 35 -12.77 -1.53 -2.93
C THR A 35 -11.47 -2.15 -3.40
N GLU A 36 -11.55 -3.33 -4.03
CA GLU A 36 -10.39 -3.95 -4.66
C GLU A 36 -9.76 -3.04 -5.73
N GLU A 37 -10.57 -2.31 -6.48
CA GLU A 37 -10.09 -1.35 -7.48
C GLU A 37 -9.33 -0.18 -6.83
N GLY A 38 -9.83 0.36 -5.72
CA GLY A 38 -9.15 1.37 -4.93
C GLY A 38 -7.78 0.90 -4.43
N TYR A 39 -7.70 -0.32 -3.90
CA TYR A 39 -6.43 -0.92 -3.49
C TYR A 39 -5.47 -1.16 -4.67
N ARG A 40 -5.97 -1.62 -5.82
CA ARG A 40 -5.14 -1.78 -7.04
C ARG A 40 -4.59 -0.44 -7.49
N HIS A 41 -5.41 0.61 -7.46
CA HIS A 41 -4.99 1.96 -7.81
C HIS A 41 -3.90 2.47 -6.86
N LEU A 42 -4.05 2.24 -5.55
CA LEU A 42 -3.04 2.57 -4.55
C LEU A 42 -1.69 1.89 -4.85
N PHE A 43 -1.67 0.56 -4.97
CA PHE A 43 -0.43 -0.18 -5.16
C PHE A 43 0.21 0.08 -6.54
N THR A 44 -0.60 0.26 -7.59
CA THR A 44 -0.08 0.63 -8.92
C THR A 44 0.53 2.04 -8.91
N SER A 45 -0.08 2.99 -8.19
CA SER A 45 0.46 4.34 -8.02
C SER A 45 1.78 4.33 -7.26
N LEU A 46 1.90 3.47 -6.23
CA LEU A 46 3.14 3.25 -5.50
C LEU A 46 4.26 2.74 -6.42
N VAL A 47 4.00 1.69 -7.21
CA VAL A 47 4.98 1.14 -8.17
C VAL A 47 5.37 2.18 -9.20
N THR A 48 4.40 2.89 -9.76
CA THR A 48 4.63 3.96 -10.73
C THR A 48 5.54 5.05 -10.14
N TYR A 49 5.24 5.51 -8.92
CA TYR A 49 6.05 6.49 -8.23
C TYR A 49 7.48 5.99 -7.98
N ALA A 50 7.65 4.76 -7.50
CA ALA A 50 8.97 4.15 -7.30
C ALA A 50 9.78 4.09 -8.60
N ASN A 51 9.14 3.71 -9.71
CA ASN A 51 9.76 3.70 -11.04
C ASN A 51 10.24 5.09 -11.47
N THR A 52 9.49 6.18 -11.17
CA THR A 52 9.98 7.55 -11.45
C THR A 52 11.25 7.93 -10.69
N LYS A 53 11.57 7.20 -9.62
CA LYS A 53 12.78 7.35 -8.81
C LYS A 53 13.85 6.31 -9.15
N ASN A 54 13.67 5.51 -10.20
CA ASN A 54 14.53 4.38 -10.57
C ASN A 54 14.63 3.32 -9.46
N ILE A 55 13.56 3.14 -8.69
CA ILE A 55 13.46 2.11 -7.65
C ILE A 55 12.52 1.02 -8.14
N THR A 56 13.02 -0.20 -8.26
CA THR A 56 12.20 -1.39 -8.57
C THR A 56 11.72 -2.02 -7.28
N LEU A 57 10.41 -1.98 -7.03
CA LEU A 57 9.79 -2.68 -5.90
C LEU A 57 9.61 -4.16 -6.27
N ASN A 58 10.26 -5.05 -5.52
CA ASN A 58 10.12 -6.50 -5.67
C ASN A 58 10.14 -7.17 -4.28
N PRO A 59 9.07 -7.04 -3.49
CA PRO A 59 9.01 -7.60 -2.15
C PRO A 59 9.00 -9.14 -2.20
N SER A 60 9.83 -9.78 -1.38
CA SER A 60 9.83 -11.24 -1.23
C SER A 60 8.60 -11.76 -0.47
N SER A 61 8.05 -10.94 0.42
CA SER A 61 6.82 -11.21 1.16
C SER A 61 6.09 -9.91 1.47
N VAL A 62 4.76 -9.98 1.58
CA VAL A 62 3.94 -8.85 1.98
C VAL A 62 3.07 -9.25 3.16
N LEU A 63 3.18 -8.51 4.26
CA LEU A 63 2.26 -8.59 5.39
C LEU A 63 1.22 -7.49 5.24
N ILE A 64 -0.06 -7.87 5.17
CA ILE A 64 -1.18 -6.96 4.97
C ILE A 64 -2.37 -7.37 5.84
N ASP A 65 -3.24 -6.41 6.15
CA ASP A 65 -4.50 -6.67 6.85
C ASP A 65 -5.35 -7.70 6.11
N PHE A 66 -6.14 -8.48 6.84
CA PHE A 66 -6.99 -9.54 6.31
C PHE A 66 -8.26 -8.98 5.63
N GLU A 67 -8.05 -8.17 4.58
CA GLU A 67 -9.08 -7.62 3.71
C GLU A 67 -8.93 -8.22 2.31
N GLN A 68 -9.93 -8.98 1.86
CA GLN A 68 -9.87 -9.75 0.60
C GLN A 68 -9.53 -8.87 -0.61
N GLY A 69 -10.10 -7.66 -0.68
CA GLY A 69 -9.82 -6.73 -1.77
C GLY A 69 -8.36 -6.28 -1.78
N ALA A 70 -7.76 -6.04 -0.62
CA ALA A 70 -6.37 -5.64 -0.50
C ALA A 70 -5.42 -6.81 -0.87
N ILE A 71 -5.76 -8.03 -0.45
CA ILE A 71 -5.03 -9.27 -0.81
C ILE A 71 -5.10 -9.52 -2.33
N ASN A 72 -6.27 -9.37 -2.95
CA ASN A 72 -6.42 -9.53 -4.39
C ASN A 72 -5.62 -8.47 -5.16
N ALA A 73 -5.67 -7.22 -4.69
CA ALA A 73 -4.94 -6.12 -5.28
C ALA A 73 -3.42 -6.29 -5.19
N ILE A 74 -2.90 -6.74 -4.05
CA ILE A 74 -1.45 -6.95 -3.90
C ILE A 74 -0.98 -8.09 -4.81
N ASN A 75 -1.72 -9.19 -4.91
CA ASN A 75 -1.39 -10.31 -5.80
C ASN A 75 -1.48 -9.93 -7.28
N TYR A 76 -2.34 -8.96 -7.62
CA TYR A 76 -2.42 -8.42 -8.97
C TYR A 76 -1.21 -7.55 -9.33
N VAL A 77 -0.75 -6.70 -8.41
CA VAL A 77 0.36 -5.74 -8.64
C VAL A 77 1.74 -6.39 -8.47
N PHE A 78 1.87 -7.31 -7.52
CA PHE A 78 3.09 -8.07 -7.23
C PHE A 78 2.81 -9.57 -7.34
N PRO A 79 2.63 -10.10 -8.56
CA PRO A 79 2.46 -11.53 -8.77
C PRO A 79 3.75 -12.26 -8.37
N GLN A 80 3.61 -13.29 -7.52
CA GLN A 80 4.71 -14.20 -7.18
C GLN A 80 4.79 -15.37 -8.16
#